data_AF-B1LWC0-F1
#
_entry.id   AF-B1LWC0-F1
#
_cell.length_a   1.000
_cell.length_b   1.000
_cell.length_c   1.000
_cell.angle_alpha   90.00
_cell.angle_beta   90.00
_cell.angle_gamma   90.00
#
_symmetry.space_group_name_H-M   'P 1'
#
loop_
_entity.id
_entity.type
_entity.pdbx_description
1 polymer ?
#
loop_
_entity_poly.entity_id
_entity_poly.type
_entity_poly.pdbx_seq_one_letter_code
_entity_poly.pdbx_strand_id
1 'polypeptide(L)' 'MAAKHSRHIALTEPLIAYVEAQVAKGEYTCISEVVRTALRLLIERDEAKAFRGAANSEVARDRA' A
#
# COMPACT_ATOMS: atom_id res chain seq x y z
N MET A 1 8.74 -15.15 5.38
CA MET A 1 7.47 -15.54 6.04
C MET A 1 6.56 -16.17 5.00
N ALA A 2 6.04 -17.38 5.25
CA ALA A 2 5.05 -17.99 4.36
C ALA A 2 3.69 -17.27 4.52
N ALA A 3 2.99 -17.03 3.41
CA ALA A 3 1.65 -16.46 3.47
C ALA A 3 0.69 -17.47 4.10
N LYS A 4 0.20 -17.18 5.32
CA LYS A 4 -0.71 -18.07 6.08
C LYS A 4 -2.20 -17.83 5.76
N HIS A 5 -2.52 -16.69 5.15
CA HIS A 5 -3.90 -16.28 4.90
C HIS A 5 -4.08 -15.92 3.43
N SER A 6 -5.04 -16.57 2.77
CA SER A 6 -5.52 -16.24 1.43
C SER A 6 -6.90 -15.59 1.50
N ARG A 7 -7.17 -14.67 0.58
CA ARG A 7 -8.46 -14.03 0.38
C ARG A 7 -8.70 -13.87 -1.12
N HIS A 8 -9.95 -14.02 -1.53
CA HIS A 8 -10.38 -13.73 -2.89
C HIS A 8 -10.70 -12.24 -2.99
N ILE A 9 -10.19 -11.58 -4.04
CA ILE A 9 -10.44 -10.16 -4.31
C ILE A 9 -10.87 -10.00 -5.76
N ALA A 10 -11.84 -9.13 -6.01
CA ALA A 10 -12.21 -8.72 -7.35
C ALA A 10 -11.46 -7.42 -7.68
N LEU A 11 -10.77 -7.41 -8.81
CA LEU A 11 -10.11 -6.22 -9.35
C LEU A 11 -10.90 -5.72 -10.56
N THR A 12 -10.87 -4.40 -10.78
CA THR A 12 -11.37 -3.82 -12.02
C THR A 12 -10.41 -4.09 -13.18
N GLU A 13 -10.91 -4.01 -14.41
CA GLU A 13 -10.11 -4.23 -15.63
C GLU A 13 -8.76 -3.49 -15.64
N PRO A 14 -8.69 -2.18 -15.30
CA PRO A 14 -7.40 -1.48 -15.32
C PRO A 14 -6.43 -1.98 -14.25
N LEU A 15 -6.94 -2.43 -13.11
CA LEU A 15 -6.11 -2.91 -12.00
C LEU A 15 -5.56 -4.31 -12.28
N ILE A 16 -6.35 -5.20 -12.88
CA ILE A 16 -5.85 -6.53 -13.25
C ILE A 16 -4.79 -6.41 -14.36
N ALA A 17 -5.03 -5.61 -15.39
CA ALA A 17 -4.06 -5.34 -16.45
C ALA A 17 -2.74 -4.77 -15.89
N TYR A 18 -2.84 -3.86 -14.92
CA TYR A 18 -1.66 -3.31 -14.26
C TYR A 18 -0.86 -4.40 -13.52
N VAL A 19 -1.48 -5.19 -12.65
CA VAL A 19 -0.73 -6.19 -11.86
C VAL A 19 -0.17 -7.31 -12.72
N GLU A 20 -0.86 -7.69 -13.81
CA GLU A 20 -0.36 -8.66 -14.79
C GLU A 20 0.87 -8.12 -15.53
N ALA A 21 0.85 -6.86 -15.97
CA ALA A 21 1.99 -6.23 -16.63
C ALA A 21 3.23 -6.19 -15.72
N GLN A 22 3.05 -5.95 -14.41
CA GLN A 22 4.16 -5.94 -13.45
C GLN A 22 4.81 -7.31 -13.27
N VAL A 23 4.02 -8.39 -13.32
CA VAL A 23 4.54 -9.77 -13.30
C VAL A 23 5.21 -10.10 -14.64
N ALA A 24 4.61 -9.72 -15.77
CA ALA A 24 5.16 -9.97 -17.11
C ALA A 24 6.52 -9.30 -17.34
N LYS A 25 6.74 -8.12 -16.74
CA LYS A 25 8.06 -7.45 -16.74
C LYS A 25 9.13 -8.16 -15.91
N GLY A 26 8.75 -9.13 -15.07
CA GLY A 26 9.65 -9.81 -14.14
C GLY A 26 9.99 -8.99 -12.90
N GLU A 27 9.32 -7.87 -12.65
CA GLU A 27 9.52 -7.06 -11.43
C GLU A 27 8.98 -7.78 -10.19
N TYR A 28 8.02 -8.69 -10.37
CA TYR A 28 7.41 -9.48 -9.31
C TYR A 28 7.20 -10.92 -9.76
N THR A 29 7.29 -11.85 -8.82
CA THR A 29 7.14 -13.30 -9.09
C THR A 29 5.67 -13.67 -9.30
N CYS A 30 4.74 -12.95 -8.67
CA CYS A 30 3.30 -13.20 -8.80
C CYS A 30 2.45 -11.98 -8.39
N ILE A 31 1.16 -11.98 -8.76
CA ILE A 31 0.19 -10.93 -8.41
C ILE A 31 0.09 -10.72 -6.90
N SER A 32 0.14 -11.81 -6.10
CA SER A 32 0.07 -11.70 -4.64
C SER A 32 1.24 -10.90 -4.06
N GLU A 33 2.40 -10.91 -4.73
CA GLU A 33 3.55 -10.11 -4.32
C GLU A 33 3.34 -8.63 -4.63
N VAL A 34 2.85 -8.31 -5.84
CA VAL A 34 2.48 -6.94 -6.25
C VAL A 34 1.49 -6.34 -5.25
N VAL A 35 0.42 -7.07 -4.91
CA VAL A 35 -0.62 -6.62 -3.99
C VAL A 35 -0.05 -6.37 -2.58
N ARG A 36 0.81 -7.27 -2.06
CA ARG A 36 1.45 -7.07 -0.76
C ARG A 36 2.34 -5.82 -0.74
N THR A 37 3.10 -5.58 -1.81
CA THR A 37 3.96 -4.40 -1.92
C THR A 37 3.13 -3.12 -2.00
N ALA A 38 2.07 -3.10 -2.80
CA ALA A 38 1.15 -1.97 -2.89
C ALA A 38 0.50 -1.64 -1.52
N LEU A 39 0.08 -2.66 -0.76
CA LEU A 39 -0.48 -2.48 0.57
C LEU A 39 0.52 -1.89 1.57
N ARG A 40 1.80 -2.32 1.53
CA ARG A 40 2.85 -1.73 2.38
C ARG A 40 3.07 -0.26 2.07
N LEU A 41 3.19 0.09 0.80
CA LEU A 41 3.34 1.50 0.38
C LEU A 41 2.14 2.36 0.79
N LEU A 42 0.93 1.79 0.76
CA LEU A 42 -0.26 2.47 1.24
C LEU A 42 -0.21 2.74 2.76
N ILE A 43 0.18 1.73 3.55
CA ILE A 43 0.36 1.85 5.00
C ILE A 43 1.40 2.92 5.33
N GLU A 44 2.59 2.85 4.74
CA GLU A 44 3.67 3.83 4.96
C GLU A 44 3.22 5.26 4.64
N ARG A 45 2.48 5.45 3.54
CA ARG A 45 1.94 6.76 3.15
C ARG A 45 0.95 7.29 4.18
N ASP A 46 0.08 6.44 4.70
CA ASP A 46 -0.97 6.84 5.62
C ASP A 46 -0.41 7.10 7.03
N GLU A 47 0.59 6.33 7.47
CA GLU A 47 1.37 6.61 8.69
C GLU A 47 2.10 7.96 8.57
N ALA A 48 2.75 8.23 7.44
CA ALA A 48 3.42 9.51 7.21
C ALA A 48 2.45 10.70 7.23
N LYS A 49 1.20 10.51 6.78
CA LYS A 49 0.14 11.54 6.90
C LYS A 49 -0.31 11.73 8.35
N ALA A 50 -0.50 10.63 9.09
CA ALA A 50 -0.88 10.70 10.51
C ALA A 50 0.18 11.44 11.33
N PHE A 51 1.46 11.15 11.11
CA PHE A 51 2.57 11.84 11.77
C PHE A 51 2.59 13.34 11.48
N ARG A 52 2.40 13.75 10.21
CA ARG A 52 2.29 15.17 9.83
C ARG A 52 1.07 15.86 10.48
N GLY A 53 -0.05 15.16 10.59
CA GLY A 53 -1.25 15.67 11.28
C GLY A 53 -1.00 15.90 12.77
N ALA A 54 -0.33 14.96 13.44
CA ALA A 54 0.03 15.07 14.86
C ALA A 54 0.98 16.26 15.11
N ALA A 55 2.06 16.39 14.34
CA ALA A 55 3.00 17.51 14.45
C ALA A 55 2.32 18.88 14.27
N ASN A 56 1.38 19.00 13.32
CA ASN A 56 0.65 20.26 13.12
C ASN A 56 -0.29 20.59 14.29
N SER A 57 -0.88 19.57 14.94
CA SER A 57 -1.73 19.75 16.11
C SER A 57 -0.96 20.14 17.37
N GLU A 58 0.30 19.69 17.51
CA GLU A 58 1.19 20.04 18.62
C GLU A 58 1.69 21.48 18.51
N VAL A 59 2.10 21.90 17.30
CA VAL A 59 2.45 23.31 17.01
C VAL A 59 1.27 24.27 17.22
N ALA A 60 0.04 23.83 16.93
CA ALA A 60 -1.15 24.65 17.17
C ALA A 60 -1.47 24.80 18.67
N ARG A 61 -1.12 23.82 19.52
CA ARG A 61 -1.30 23.89 20.98
C ARG A 61 -0.23 24.72 21.67
N ASP A 62 1.02 24.67 21.19
CA ASP A 62 2.13 25.44 21.76
C ASP A 62 2.01 26.97 21.50
N ARG A 63 1.21 27.36 20.50
CA ARG A 63 0.96 28.76 20.14
C ARG A 63 -0.30 29.39 20.79
N ALA A 64 -1.04 28.65 21.60
CA ALA A 64 -2.28 29.09 22.27
C ALA A 64 -2.04 29.36 23.75
#